data_AF-A0A536WFN6-F1
#
_entry.id   AF-A0A536WFN6-F1
#
_cell.length_a   1.000
_cell.length_b   1.000
_cell.length_c   1.000
_cell.angle_alpha   90.00
_cell.angle_beta   90.00
_cell.angle_gamma   90.00
#
_symmetry.space_group_name_H-M   'P 1'
#
loop_
_entity.id
_entity.type
_entity.pdbx_description
1 polymer ?
#
loop_
_entity_poly.entity_id
_entity_poly.type
_entity_poly.pdbx_seq_one_letter_code
_entity_poly.pdbx_strand_id
1 'polypeptide(L)'
;MRNRLFPRLKISQVSWRDAALTYGPFVLLLIAVVWLGLHFMQPAPPDTIVMTSGADGSMFQVYAGRYAKILARQGVKLKILPSQGSLENLKRLSDEHFTVDVGFVQGGIASLGDANELVSLGSVFY
;
A
#
# COMPACT_ATOMS: atom_id res chain seq x y z
N MET A 1 -48.79 57.76 16.06
CA MET A 1 -47.65 57.42 16.94
C MET A 1 -47.62 55.92 17.16
N ARG A 2 -46.68 55.18 16.54
CA ARG A 2 -46.47 53.74 16.83
C ARG A 2 -45.03 53.35 16.52
N ASN A 3 -44.14 53.45 17.51
CA ASN A 3 -42.74 53.06 17.39
C ASN A 3 -42.62 51.53 17.46
N ARG A 4 -42.06 50.93 16.40
CA ARG A 4 -41.62 49.53 16.39
C ARG A 4 -40.24 49.45 17.06
N LEU A 5 -40.19 48.84 18.24
CA LEU A 5 -38.94 48.44 18.87
C LEU A 5 -38.51 47.09 18.27
N PHE A 6 -37.56 47.12 17.34
CA PHE A 6 -36.84 45.91 16.94
C PHE A 6 -35.81 45.58 18.03
N PRO A 7 -35.81 44.36 18.60
CA PRO A 7 -34.78 43.96 19.55
C PRO A 7 -33.44 43.85 18.80
N ARG A 8 -32.46 44.68 19.18
CA ARG A 8 -31.08 44.52 18.75
C ARG A 8 -30.54 43.24 19.38
N LEU A 9 -30.42 42.18 18.58
CA LEU A 9 -29.61 41.01 18.94
C LEU A 9 -28.18 41.50 19.18
N LYS A 10 -27.82 41.69 20.45
CA LYS A 10 -26.43 41.88 20.86
C LYS A 10 -25.79 40.51 20.72
N ILE A 11 -25.14 40.27 19.58
CA ILE A 11 -24.18 39.17 19.44
C ILE A 11 -23.04 39.54 20.37
N SER A 12 -23.17 39.09 21.62
CA SER A 12 -22.15 39.19 22.65
C SER A 12 -20.86 38.66 22.06
N GLN A 13 -19.78 39.43 22.25
CA GLN A 13 -18.41 39.06 21.92
C GLN A 13 -18.19 37.63 22.39
N VAL A 14 -18.25 36.65 21.47
CA VAL A 14 -17.85 35.29 21.77
C VAL A 14 -16.36 35.42 22.05
N SER A 15 -16.01 35.36 23.33
CA SER A 15 -14.63 35.34 23.77
C SER A 15 -14.00 34.15 23.08
N TRP A 16 -13.09 34.40 22.15
CA TRP A 16 -12.39 33.35 21.41
C TRP A 16 -11.75 32.32 22.34
N ARG A 17 -11.49 32.70 23.59
CA ARG A 17 -11.04 31.82 24.67
C ARG A 17 -12.10 30.80 25.09
N ASP A 18 -13.35 31.22 25.24
CA ASP A 18 -14.46 30.34 25.65
C ASP A 18 -14.82 29.37 24.52
N ALA A 19 -14.76 29.86 23.27
CA ALA A 19 -14.88 29.02 22.09
C ALA A 19 -13.71 28.01 21.99
N ALA A 20 -12.47 28.46 22.18
CA ALA A 20 -11.30 27.57 22.16
C ALA A 20 -11.33 26.53 23.29
N LEU A 21 -11.77 26.89 24.50
CA LEU A 21 -11.89 25.96 25.63
C LEU A 21 -13.00 24.93 25.41
N THR A 22 -14.09 25.31 24.74
CA THR A 22 -15.21 24.42 24.48
C THR A 22 -14.94 23.49 23.30
N TYR A 23 -14.43 24.01 22.18
CA TYR A 23 -14.19 23.24 20.96
C TYR A 23 -12.80 22.60 20.89
N GLY A 24 -11.83 23.09 21.66
CA GLY A 24 -10.45 22.62 21.67
C GLY A 24 -10.31 21.11 21.90
N PRO A 25 -10.96 20.51 22.91
CA PRO A 25 -10.93 19.06 23.12
C PRO A 25 -11.47 18.26 21.92
N PHE A 26 -12.52 18.74 21.26
CA PHE A 26 -13.09 18.08 20.08
C PHE A 26 -12.17 18.20 18.86
N VAL A 27 -11.56 19.36 18.64
CA VAL A 27 -10.57 19.55 17.57
C VAL A 27 -9.34 18.67 17.82
N LEU A 28 -8.85 18.61 19.06
CA LEU A 28 -7.75 17.73 19.45
C LEU A 28 -8.11 16.26 19.23
N LEU A 29 -9.30 15.83 19.62
CA LEU A 29 -9.77 14.47 19.40
C LEU A 29 -9.90 14.15 17.91
N LEU A 30 -10.41 15.07 17.11
CA LEU A 30 -10.48 14.91 15.65
C LEU A 30 -9.08 14.77 15.03
N ILE A 31 -8.14 15.63 15.42
CA ILE A 31 -6.74 15.56 14.98
C ILE A 31 -6.13 14.22 15.39
N ALA A 32 -6.36 13.77 16.62
CA ALA A 32 -5.84 12.50 17.12
C ALA A 32 -6.39 11.31 16.31
N VAL A 33 -7.69 11.31 16.00
CA VAL A 33 -8.33 10.26 15.19
C VAL A 33 -7.80 10.28 13.75
N VAL A 34 -7.68 11.46 13.13
CA VAL A 34 -7.11 11.59 11.77
C VAL A 34 -5.66 11.14 11.76
N TRP A 35 -4.87 11.54 12.76
CA TRP A 35 -3.47 11.14 12.88
C TRP A 35 -3.33 9.63 13.07
N LEU A 36 -4.16 9.02 13.92
CA LEU A 36 -4.22 7.56 14.06
C LEU A 36 -4.59 6.90 12.73
N GLY A 37 -5.61 7.42 12.03
CA GLY A 37 -5.99 6.93 10.72
C GLY A 37 -4.83 6.97 9.74
N LEU A 38 -4.15 8.10 9.60
CA LEU A 38 -3.01 8.24 8.69
C LEU A 38 -1.81 7.36 9.10
N HIS A 39 -1.61 7.10 10.39
CA HIS A 39 -0.50 6.27 10.86
C HIS A 39 -0.77 4.77 10.69
N PHE A 40 -2.02 4.33 10.89
CA PHE A 40 -2.40 2.91 10.88
C PHE A 40 -3.01 2.45 9.56
N MET A 41 -3.48 3.35 8.68
CA MET A 41 -3.95 2.97 7.35
C MET A 41 -2.75 2.72 6.43
N GLN A 42 -2.28 1.47 6.46
CA GLN A 42 -1.29 0.82 5.59
C GLN A 42 -0.04 1.65 5.22
N PRO A 43 1.19 1.20 5.56
CA PRO A 43 2.40 1.85 5.06
C PRO A 43 2.30 1.97 3.53
N ALA A 44 2.66 3.15 3.00
CA ALA A 44 2.56 3.44 1.58
C ALA A 44 3.14 2.27 0.77
N PRO A 45 2.46 1.82 -0.30
CA PRO A 45 2.92 0.68 -1.09
C PRO A 45 4.37 0.92 -1.51
N PRO A 46 5.24 -0.09 -1.41
CA PRO A 46 6.67 0.10 -1.64
C PRO A 46 6.92 0.60 -3.06
N ASP A 47 7.75 1.64 -3.18
CA ASP A 47 8.11 2.23 -4.48
C ASP A 47 8.98 1.28 -5.32
N THR A 48 9.50 0.21 -4.74
CA THR A 48 10.34 -0.79 -5.41
C THR A 48 9.95 -2.20 -5.01
N ILE A 49 9.81 -3.06 -6.02
CA ILE A 49 9.51 -4.49 -5.89
C ILE A 49 10.63 -5.26 -6.60
N VAL A 50 11.13 -6.32 -5.98
CA VAL A 50 12.11 -7.26 -6.55
C VAL A 50 11.38 -8.50 -7.07
N MET A 51 11.54 -8.76 -8.36
CA MET A 51 10.92 -9.91 -9.02
C MET A 51 11.96 -10.91 -9.50
N THR A 52 11.85 -12.17 -9.06
CA THR A 52 12.61 -13.28 -9.68
C THR A 52 11.90 -13.71 -10.97
N SER A 53 12.68 -13.93 -12.04
CA SER A 53 12.15 -14.12 -13.39
C SER A 53 12.53 -15.47 -13.99
N GLY A 54 13.47 -15.50 -14.92
CA GLY A 54 13.94 -16.71 -15.58
C GLY A 54 15.18 -16.37 -16.42
N ALA A 55 15.66 -17.36 -17.17
CA ALA A 55 16.84 -17.19 -17.98
C ALA A 55 16.61 -16.14 -19.07
N ASP A 56 17.70 -15.61 -19.62
CA ASP A 56 17.60 -14.67 -20.73
C ASP A 56 16.82 -15.28 -21.91
N GLY A 57 15.86 -14.52 -22.44
CA GLY A 57 14.95 -14.96 -23.50
C GLY A 57 13.79 -15.86 -23.03
N SER A 58 13.72 -16.24 -21.75
CA SER A 58 12.61 -17.04 -21.22
C SER A 58 11.30 -16.26 -21.17
N MET A 59 10.17 -16.98 -21.21
CA MET A 59 8.85 -16.36 -21.04
C MET A 59 8.72 -15.64 -19.70
N PHE A 60 9.34 -16.15 -18.62
CA PHE A 60 9.35 -15.47 -17.33
C PHE A 60 10.05 -14.11 -17.40
N GLN A 61 11.18 -14.01 -18.10
CA GLN A 61 11.86 -12.73 -18.31
C GLN A 61 11.01 -11.77 -19.17
N VAL A 62 10.41 -12.27 -20.26
CA VAL A 62 9.53 -11.47 -21.12
C VAL A 62 8.34 -10.91 -20.33
N TYR A 63 7.68 -11.73 -19.52
CA TYR A 63 6.57 -11.29 -18.68
C TYR A 63 7.02 -10.33 -17.57
N ALA A 64 8.12 -10.60 -16.88
CA ALA A 64 8.68 -9.69 -15.89
C ALA A 64 8.94 -8.29 -16.51
N GLY A 65 9.47 -8.24 -17.74
CA GLY A 65 9.65 -6.98 -18.48
C GLY A 65 8.34 -6.26 -18.81
N ARG A 66 7.25 -6.99 -19.09
CA ARG A 66 5.91 -6.39 -19.28
C ARG A 66 5.36 -5.83 -17.98
N TYR A 67 5.49 -6.56 -16.88
CA TYR A 67 5.07 -6.08 -15.56
C TYR A 67 5.86 -4.86 -15.10
N ALA A 68 7.17 -4.80 -15.36
CA ALA A 68 7.99 -3.63 -15.08
C ALA A 68 7.44 -2.36 -15.76
N LYS A 69 7.01 -2.47 -17.02
CA LYS A 69 6.40 -1.35 -17.77
C LYS A 69 5.04 -0.94 -17.23
N ILE A 70 4.22 -1.89 -16.76
CA ILE A 70 2.90 -1.60 -16.19
C ILE A 70 3.05 -0.91 -14.83
N LEU A 71 3.89 -1.46 -13.95
CA LEU A 71 4.13 -0.92 -12.61
C LEU A 71 4.81 0.45 -12.65
N ALA A 72 5.73 0.68 -13.59
CA ALA A 72 6.37 1.99 -13.76
C ALA A 72 5.37 3.12 -14.04
N ARG A 73 4.23 2.82 -14.68
CA ARG A 73 3.16 3.81 -14.92
C ARG A 73 2.42 4.20 -13.64
N GLN A 74 2.52 3.38 -12.60
CA GLN A 74 1.91 3.60 -11.28
C GLN A 74 2.94 4.11 -10.26
N GLY A 75 4.14 4.50 -10.70
CA GLY A 75 5.22 4.96 -9.81
C GLY A 75 6.00 3.85 -9.12
N VAL A 76 5.72 2.58 -9.42
CA VAL A 76 6.39 1.42 -8.79
C VAL A 76 7.51 0.91 -9.69
N LYS A 77 8.73 0.82 -9.14
CA LYS A 77 9.91 0.29 -9.83
C LYS A 77 10.01 -1.22 -9.64
N LEU A 78 10.02 -1.99 -10.72
CA LEU A 78 10.27 -3.42 -10.67
C LEU A 78 11.74 -3.73 -10.98
N LYS A 79 12.47 -4.27 -10.01
CA LYS A 79 13.82 -4.81 -10.19
C LYS A 79 13.72 -6.28 -10.61
N ILE A 80 14.09 -6.57 -11.85
CA ILE A 80 14.06 -7.92 -12.39
C ILE A 80 15.37 -8.62 -12.05
N LEU A 81 15.27 -9.77 -11.39
CA LEU A 81 16.38 -10.65 -11.08
C LEU A 81 16.30 -11.91 -11.98
N PRO A 82 17.29 -12.13 -12.87
CA PRO A 82 17.37 -13.36 -13.66
C PRO A 82 17.51 -14.60 -12.77
N SER A 83 17.00 -15.73 -13.25
CA SER A 83 17.09 -17.03 -12.57
C SER A 83 17.19 -18.15 -13.60
N GLN A 84 17.48 -19.36 -13.14
CA GLN A 84 17.47 -20.58 -13.94
C GLN A 84 16.05 -21.15 -14.15
N GLY A 85 15.01 -20.42 -13.71
CA GLY A 85 13.61 -20.77 -13.89
C GLY A 85 12.89 -21.11 -12.60
N SER A 86 11.88 -21.97 -12.70
CA SER A 86 10.83 -22.06 -11.67
C SER A 86 11.30 -22.61 -10.32
N LEU A 87 12.23 -23.57 -10.30
CA LEU A 87 12.71 -24.16 -9.06
C LEU A 87 13.55 -23.17 -8.26
N GLU A 88 14.43 -22.43 -8.94
CA GLU A 88 15.20 -21.36 -8.30
C GLU A 88 14.29 -20.22 -7.84
N ASN A 89 13.26 -19.87 -8.62
CA ASN A 89 12.28 -18.88 -8.20
C ASN A 89 11.57 -19.28 -6.92
N LEU A 90 11.08 -20.52 -6.84
CA LEU A 90 10.43 -21.04 -5.64
C LEU A 90 11.39 -20.97 -4.45
N LYS A 91 12.62 -21.46 -4.61
CA LYS A 91 13.63 -21.40 -3.55
C LYS A 91 13.90 -19.98 -3.05
N ARG A 92 14.03 -19.00 -3.96
CA ARG A 92 14.27 -17.59 -3.61
C ARG A 92 13.06 -16.95 -2.92
N LEU A 93 11.85 -17.32 -3.31
CA LEU A 93 10.62 -16.82 -2.70
C LEU A 93 10.43 -17.39 -1.29
N SER A 94 10.83 -18.65 -1.08
CA SER A 94 10.73 -19.35 0.21
C SER A 94 11.88 -19.04 1.18
N ASP A 95 12.92 -18.35 0.75
CA ASP A 95 14.11 -18.07 1.55
C ASP A 95 14.00 -16.70 2.24
N GLU A 96 13.78 -16.70 3.55
CA GLU A 96 13.72 -15.48 4.38
C GLU A 96 14.99 -14.62 4.29
N HIS A 97 16.14 -15.21 3.95
CA HIS A 97 17.42 -14.50 3.85
C HIS A 97 17.65 -13.91 2.46
N PHE A 98 16.82 -14.26 1.47
CA PHE A 98 16.96 -13.82 0.09
C PHE A 98 15.82 -12.89 -0.31
N THR A 99 16.12 -11.61 -0.51
CA THR A 99 15.08 -10.60 -0.77
C THR A 99 14.52 -10.68 -2.20
N VAL A 100 13.38 -11.36 -2.35
CA VAL A 100 12.51 -11.34 -3.54
C VAL A 100 11.05 -11.22 -3.08
N ASP A 101 10.30 -10.31 -3.67
CA ASP A 101 8.91 -10.06 -3.28
C ASP A 101 7.93 -10.90 -4.11
N VAL A 102 8.22 -11.08 -5.40
CA VAL A 102 7.31 -11.75 -6.35
C VAL A 102 8.07 -12.57 -7.41
N GLY A 103 7.40 -13.56 -8.00
CA GLY A 103 7.99 -14.36 -9.08
C GLY A 103 7.00 -15.31 -9.71
N PHE A 104 7.34 -15.82 -10.90
CA PHE A 104 6.56 -16.88 -11.55
C PHE A 104 7.07 -18.26 -11.12
N VAL A 105 6.12 -19.13 -10.80
CA VAL A 105 6.39 -20.53 -10.46
C VAL A 105 5.42 -21.40 -11.25
N GLN A 106 5.94 -22.48 -11.83
CA GLN A 106 5.17 -23.51 -12.51
C GLN A 106 4.36 -24.30 -11.47
N GLY A 107 3.07 -24.53 -11.75
CA GLY A 107 2.24 -25.36 -10.88
C GLY A 107 2.78 -26.78 -10.75
N GLY A 108 2.59 -27.38 -9.57
CA GLY A 108 2.93 -28.79 -9.31
C GLY A 108 4.37 -29.06 -8.86
N ILE A 109 5.20 -28.02 -8.69
CA ILE A 109 6.59 -28.20 -8.20
C ILE A 109 6.78 -27.90 -6.71
N ALA A 110 5.77 -27.38 -6.03
CA ALA A 110 5.84 -27.11 -4.60
C ALA A 110 5.59 -28.42 -3.83
N SER A 111 6.65 -29.00 -3.26
CA SER A 111 6.50 -30.01 -2.21
C SER A 111 5.86 -29.37 -0.98
N LEU A 112 4.96 -30.11 -0.32
CA LEU A 112 4.25 -29.72 0.90
C LEU A 112 5.27 -29.37 2.02
N GLY A 113 5.69 -28.10 2.09
CA GLY A 113 6.68 -27.61 3.04
C GLY A 113 7.37 -26.32 2.59
N ASP A 114 7.59 -26.13 1.29
CA ASP A 114 8.37 -24.98 0.79
C ASP A 114 7.53 -23.70 0.60
N ALA A 115 6.20 -23.78 0.66
CA ALA A 115 5.31 -22.66 0.31
C ALA A 115 4.42 -22.16 1.45
N ASN A 116 4.69 -22.56 2.71
CA ASN A 116 3.80 -22.23 3.84
C ASN A 116 3.63 -20.72 4.09
N GLU A 117 4.61 -19.91 3.69
CA GLU A 117 4.55 -18.44 3.79
C GLU A 117 4.30 -17.75 2.45
N LEU A 118 4.13 -18.51 1.37
CA LEU A 118 3.90 -17.96 0.05
C LEU A 118 2.42 -17.76 -0.22
N VAL A 119 2.09 -16.55 -0.66
CA VAL A 119 0.75 -16.22 -1.13
C VAL A 119 0.73 -16.27 -2.66
N SER A 120 -0.16 -17.09 -3.22
CA SER A 120 -0.42 -17.06 -4.66
C SER A 120 -1.27 -15.83 -5.01
N LEU A 121 -0.73 -14.95 -5.86
CA LEU A 121 -1.45 -13.80 -6.40
C LEU A 121 -2.40 -14.17 -7.55
N GLY A 122 -2.31 -15.40 -8.07
CA GLY A 122 -3.12 -15.89 -9.17
C GLY A 122 -2.45 -17.03 -9.94
N SER A 123 -3.20 -17.61 -10.88
CA SER A 123 -2.69 -18.59 -11.84
C SER A 123 -3.03 -18.13 -13.25
N VAL A 124 -2.14 -18.42 -14.19
CA VAL A 124 -2.33 -18.10 -15.61
C VAL A 124 -2.24 -19.40 -16.39
N PHE A 125 -3.27 -19.70 -17.16
CA PHE A 125 -3.33 -20.83 -18.07
C PHE A 125 -3.36 -20.30 -19.51
N TYR A 126 -2.71 -21.00 -20.43
CA TYR A 126 -2.73 -20.73 -21.86
C TYR A 126 -3.10 -22.00 -22.61
#